data_AF-B5JG99-F1
#
_entry.id   AF-B5JG99-F1
#
_cell.length_a   1.000
_cell.length_b   1.000
_cell.length_c   1.000
_cell.angle_alpha   90.00
_cell.angle_beta   90.00
_cell.angle_gamma   90.00
#
_symmetry.space_group_name_H-M   'P 1'
#
loop_
_entity.id
_entity.type
_entity.pdbx_description
1 polymer ?
#
loop_
_entity_poly.entity_id
_entity_poly.type
_entity_poly.pdbx_seq_one_letter_code
_entity_poly.pdbx_strand_id
1 'polypeptide(L)'
;MITDTQKQIAAAKAKLEALEKKAAAETSKKLGNLHKDAGFATRAELIAALQGLEGGKGKRGRKPKAATAKKAAPAKKAAKATKRAKRARITEELKSQVIAAVKAGDKGAAIAKAFGISIPSLQNIKKAAGLTKTRAKK
;
A
#
# COMPACT_ATOMS: atom_id res chain seq x y z
N MET A 1 -42.86 11.79 -11.00
CA MET A 1 -43.03 10.38 -11.43
C MET A 1 -41.67 9.81 -11.75
N ILE A 2 -41.34 8.64 -11.20
CA ILE A 2 -40.13 7.91 -11.61
C ILE A 2 -40.39 7.40 -13.03
N THR A 3 -39.62 7.88 -13.99
CA THR A 3 -39.77 7.45 -15.39
C THR A 3 -39.34 5.99 -15.52
N ASP A 4 -39.93 5.24 -16.45
CA ASP A 4 -39.58 3.83 -16.61
C ASP A 4 -38.09 3.62 -16.94
N THR A 5 -37.45 4.61 -17.57
CA THR A 5 -36.01 4.67 -17.77
C THR A 5 -35.23 4.65 -16.44
N GLN A 6 -35.68 5.41 -15.42
CA GLN A 6 -35.03 5.41 -14.10
C GLN A 6 -35.17 4.06 -13.39
N LYS A 7 -36.30 3.37 -13.54
CA LYS A 7 -36.49 2.00 -13.01
C LYS A 7 -35.56 1.00 -13.70
N GLN A 8 -35.41 1.09 -15.02
CA GLN A 8 -34.48 0.25 -15.78
C GLN A 8 -33.03 0.47 -15.36
N ILE A 9 -32.62 1.73 -15.13
CA ILE A 9 -31.28 2.06 -14.62
C ILE A 9 -31.06 1.44 -13.24
N ALA A 10 -32.03 1.53 -12.33
CA ALA A 10 -31.92 0.93 -11.00
C ALA A 10 -31.81 -0.61 -11.06
N ALA A 11 -32.62 -1.25 -11.91
CA ALA A 11 -32.57 -2.70 -12.11
C ALA A 11 -31.22 -3.16 -12.74
N ALA A 12 -30.67 -2.39 -13.68
CA ALA A 12 -29.38 -2.68 -14.28
C ALA A 12 -28.23 -2.57 -13.27
N LYS A 13 -28.25 -1.53 -12.41
CA LYS A 13 -27.28 -1.38 -11.32
C LYS A 13 -27.35 -2.55 -10.32
N ALA A 14 -28.54 -2.96 -9.93
CA ALA A 14 -28.71 -4.12 -9.03
C ALA A 14 -28.16 -5.42 -9.65
N LYS A 15 -28.35 -5.60 -10.97
CA LYS A 15 -27.76 -6.73 -11.72
C LYS A 15 -26.23 -6.65 -11.77
N LEU A 16 -25.67 -5.47 -11.98
CA LEU A 16 -24.21 -5.26 -11.96
C LEU A 16 -23.61 -5.62 -10.60
N GLU A 17 -24.17 -5.11 -9.51
CA GLU A 17 -23.68 -5.43 -8.16
C GLU A 17 -23.76 -6.94 -7.86
N ALA A 18 -24.82 -7.60 -8.32
CA ALA A 18 -24.96 -9.04 -8.17
C ALA A 18 -23.89 -9.81 -8.96
N LEU A 19 -23.57 -9.36 -10.17
CA LEU A 19 -22.52 -9.96 -11.00
C LEU A 19 -21.13 -9.70 -10.42
N GLU A 20 -20.85 -8.51 -9.89
CA GLU A 20 -19.60 -8.18 -9.22
C GLU A 20 -19.37 -9.06 -7.98
N LYS A 21 -20.41 -9.27 -7.17
CA LYS A 21 -20.35 -10.19 -6.00
C LYS A 21 -20.05 -11.62 -6.43
N LYS A 22 -20.68 -12.10 -7.52
CA LYS A 22 -20.39 -13.44 -8.08
C LYS A 22 -18.96 -13.54 -8.60
N ALA A 23 -18.49 -12.53 -9.34
CA ALA A 23 -17.13 -12.48 -9.86
C ALA A 23 -16.09 -12.47 -8.72
N ALA A 24 -16.32 -11.72 -7.64
CA ALA A 24 -15.45 -11.72 -6.46
C ALA A 24 -15.42 -13.09 -5.76
N ALA A 25 -16.58 -13.76 -5.65
CA ALA A 25 -16.68 -15.10 -5.09
C ALA A 25 -15.95 -16.15 -5.96
N GLU A 26 -16.07 -16.06 -7.29
CA GLU A 26 -15.33 -16.93 -8.20
C GLU A 26 -13.82 -16.68 -8.14
N THR A 27 -13.42 -15.41 -8.08
CA THR A 27 -11.99 -15.03 -7.99
C THR A 27 -11.38 -15.55 -6.69
N SER A 28 -12.06 -15.40 -5.56
CA SER A 28 -11.56 -15.92 -4.27
C SER A 28 -11.48 -17.45 -4.24
N LYS A 29 -12.43 -18.15 -4.86
CA LYS A 29 -12.36 -19.62 -5.03
C LYS A 29 -11.17 -20.04 -5.91
N LYS A 30 -10.97 -19.37 -7.05
CA LYS A 30 -9.84 -19.61 -7.97
C LYS A 30 -8.50 -19.38 -7.26
N LEU A 31 -8.31 -18.21 -6.65
CA LEU A 31 -7.10 -17.90 -5.86
C LEU A 31 -6.90 -18.90 -4.72
N GLY A 32 -8.00 -19.40 -4.15
CA GLY A 32 -7.95 -20.36 -3.08
C GLY A 32 -7.38 -21.71 -3.50
N ASN A 33 -7.67 -22.17 -4.71
CA ASN A 33 -7.23 -23.44 -5.27
C ASN A 33 -5.95 -23.34 -6.11
N LEU A 34 -5.47 -22.13 -6.40
CA LEU A 34 -4.32 -21.88 -7.27
C LEU A 34 -3.05 -22.64 -6.85
N HIS A 35 -2.85 -22.87 -5.55
CA HIS A 35 -1.75 -23.70 -5.06
C HIS A 35 -1.81 -25.16 -5.54
N LYS A 36 -3.01 -25.74 -5.66
CA LYS A 36 -3.21 -27.10 -6.18
C LYS A 36 -2.95 -27.16 -7.67
N ASP A 37 -3.47 -26.18 -8.42
CA ASP A 37 -3.28 -26.09 -9.86
C ASP A 37 -1.80 -25.92 -10.23
N ALA A 38 -1.05 -25.21 -9.38
CA ALA A 38 0.39 -25.04 -9.50
C ALA A 38 1.22 -26.17 -8.87
N GLY A 39 0.59 -27.25 -8.39
CA GLY A 39 1.29 -28.44 -7.87
C GLY A 39 1.90 -28.31 -6.48
N PHE A 40 1.52 -27.30 -5.70
CA PHE A 40 1.98 -27.09 -4.32
C PHE A 40 1.02 -27.71 -3.30
N ALA A 41 1.55 -28.32 -2.25
CA ALA A 41 0.74 -28.93 -1.20
C ALA A 41 0.04 -27.85 -0.34
N THR A 42 0.68 -26.69 -0.19
CA THR A 42 0.14 -25.58 0.60
C THR A 42 0.25 -24.23 -0.13
N ARG A 43 -0.63 -23.28 0.24
CA ARG A 43 -0.51 -21.89 -0.24
C ARG A 43 0.81 -21.23 0.16
N ALA A 44 1.35 -21.62 1.33
CA ALA A 44 2.60 -21.08 1.83
C ALA A 44 3.78 -21.46 0.94
N GLU A 45 3.81 -22.69 0.41
CA GLU A 45 4.83 -23.14 -0.53
C GLU A 45 4.78 -22.37 -1.85
N LEU A 46 3.58 -22.17 -2.41
CA LEU A 46 3.41 -21.34 -3.60
C LEU A 46 3.92 -19.90 -3.36
N ILE A 47 3.56 -19.28 -2.23
CA ILE A 47 4.03 -17.92 -1.89
C ILE A 47 5.55 -17.90 -1.74
N ALA A 48 6.15 -18.91 -1.10
CA ALA A 48 7.59 -19.00 -0.94
C ALA A 48 8.32 -19.19 -2.28
N ALA A 49 7.76 -19.99 -3.19
CA ALA A 49 8.28 -20.16 -4.55
C ALA A 49 8.22 -18.85 -5.34
N LEU A 50 7.08 -18.14 -5.32
CA LEU A 50 6.93 -16.83 -5.97
C LEU A 50 7.90 -15.79 -5.42
N GLN A 51 8.05 -15.70 -4.09
CA GLN A 51 9.02 -14.82 -3.45
C GLN A 51 10.48 -15.21 -3.74
N GLY A 52 10.74 -16.50 -3.98
CA GLY A 52 12.05 -17.00 -4.43
C GLY A 52 12.38 -16.55 -5.85
N LEU A 53 11.38 -16.51 -6.74
CA LEU A 53 11.51 -16.03 -8.13
C LEU A 53 11.71 -14.51 -8.20
N GLU A 54 10.98 -13.74 -7.38
CA GLU A 54 11.20 -12.28 -7.24
C GLU A 54 12.51 -11.95 -6.50
N GLY A 55 13.09 -12.94 -5.82
CA GLY A 55 14.16 -12.83 -4.84
C GLY A 55 15.58 -13.01 -5.37
N GLY A 56 15.81 -12.88 -6.69
CA GLY A 56 17.13 -12.71 -7.29
C GLY A 56 17.80 -11.38 -6.92
N LYS A 57 17.75 -10.96 -5.65
CA LYS A 57 18.59 -9.93 -5.00
C LYS A 57 18.24 -9.83 -3.51
N GLY A 58 18.92 -10.65 -2.71
CA GLY A 58 19.32 -10.28 -1.35
C GLY A 58 18.32 -10.59 -0.23
N LYS A 59 18.32 -11.84 0.24
CA LYS A 59 18.21 -12.10 1.69
C LYS A 59 19.48 -11.61 2.40
N ARG A 60 19.71 -10.29 2.44
CA ARG A 60 20.60 -9.68 3.44
C ARG A 60 19.82 -9.54 4.74
N GLY A 61 20.13 -10.41 5.70
CA GLY A 61 20.01 -10.04 7.10
C GLY A 61 18.97 -10.75 7.96
N ARG A 62 18.75 -12.05 7.77
CA ARG A 62 18.20 -12.86 8.89
C ARG A 62 18.98 -14.15 9.02
N LYS A 63 20.13 -14.07 9.71
CA LYS A 63 20.83 -15.28 10.17
C LYS A 63 19.93 -16.01 11.19
N PRO A 64 19.83 -17.35 11.14
CA PRO A 64 19.17 -18.12 12.18
C PRO A 64 19.98 -18.01 13.48
N LYS A 65 19.28 -17.88 14.60
CA LYS A 65 19.87 -17.81 15.94
C LYS A 65 20.34 -19.22 16.32
N ALA A 66 21.65 -19.44 16.32
CA ALA A 66 22.28 -20.57 16.99
C ALA A 66 23.60 -20.12 17.64
N ALA A 67 23.64 -20.32 18.96
CA ALA A 67 24.77 -20.54 19.86
C ALA A 67 26.05 -19.65 19.81
N THR A 68 26.39 -19.19 21.02
CA THR A 68 27.74 -19.06 21.62
C THR A 68 28.66 -17.88 21.27
N ALA A 69 28.94 -17.14 22.36
CA ALA A 69 30.25 -16.65 22.82
C ALA A 69 30.77 -15.24 22.43
N LYS A 70 30.94 -14.45 23.51
CA LYS A 70 32.03 -13.51 23.84
C LYS A 70 32.14 -12.14 23.14
N LYS A 71 31.64 -11.14 23.87
CA LYS A 71 32.35 -9.94 24.39
C LYS A 71 33.07 -9.00 23.40
N ALA A 72 32.47 -7.82 23.17
CA ALA A 72 33.18 -6.52 23.17
C ALA A 72 32.20 -5.37 23.48
N ALA A 73 32.72 -4.35 24.15
CA ALA A 73 32.07 -3.36 25.03
C ALA A 73 31.18 -2.28 24.35
N PRO A 74 30.42 -1.48 25.11
CA PRO A 74 29.23 -0.76 24.66
C PRO A 74 29.51 0.69 24.27
N ALA A 75 29.11 1.10 23.07
CA ALA A 75 29.06 2.52 22.68
C ALA A 75 27.63 3.05 22.84
N LYS A 76 27.44 3.84 23.90
CA LYS A 76 26.27 4.64 24.22
C LYS A 76 25.68 5.34 22.99
N LYS A 77 24.44 4.99 22.63
CA LYS A 77 23.37 5.92 22.23
C LYS A 77 22.02 5.19 22.29
N ALA A 78 21.69 4.69 23.48
CA ALA A 78 20.32 4.44 23.87
C ALA A 78 19.65 5.80 24.14
N ALA A 79 19.20 6.47 23.08
CA ALA A 79 18.27 7.57 23.19
C ALA A 79 17.01 7.21 22.40
N LYS A 80 16.11 6.52 23.11
CA LYS A 80 14.67 6.46 22.85
C LYS A 80 14.30 6.09 21.41
N ALA A 81 14.25 4.78 21.13
CA ALA A 81 13.41 4.26 20.05
C ALA A 81 11.94 4.52 20.43
N THR A 82 11.47 5.75 20.23
CA THR A 82 10.05 6.07 20.19
C THR A 82 9.43 5.10 19.21
N LYS A 83 8.44 4.31 19.67
CA LYS A 83 7.60 3.45 18.82
C LYS A 83 7.36 4.20 17.52
N ARG A 84 7.91 3.70 16.40
CA ARG A 84 7.69 4.32 15.09
C ARG A 84 6.19 4.46 14.94
N ALA A 85 5.70 5.69 14.91
CA ALA A 85 4.28 5.96 14.74
C ALA A 85 3.80 5.18 13.51
N LYS A 86 2.68 4.46 13.65
CA LYS A 86 2.04 3.79 12.51
C LYS A 86 1.83 4.86 11.44
N ARG A 87 2.58 4.77 10.35
CA ARG A 87 2.45 5.71 9.24
C ARG A 87 1.06 5.49 8.64
N ALA A 88 0.32 6.57 8.42
CA ALA A 88 -0.89 6.51 7.62
C ALA A 88 -0.55 5.87 6.26
N ARG A 89 -1.31 4.85 5.86
CA ARG A 89 -1.12 4.17 4.59
C ARG A 89 -1.62 5.13 3.51
N ILE A 90 -0.71 5.76 2.80
CA ILE A 90 -1.03 6.68 1.71
C ILE A 90 -1.53 5.82 0.53
N THR A 91 -2.85 5.67 0.42
CA THR A 91 -3.52 5.02 -0.73
C THR A 91 -3.42 5.90 -1.97
N GLU A 92 -3.63 5.32 -3.15
CA GLU A 92 -3.54 6.07 -4.42
C GLU A 92 -4.63 7.14 -4.53
N GLU A 93 -5.83 6.85 -4.05
CA GLU A 93 -6.95 7.79 -3.93
C GLU A 93 -6.58 9.01 -3.07
N LEU A 94 -5.87 8.79 -1.96
CA LEU A 94 -5.45 9.87 -1.08
C LEU A 94 -4.38 10.76 -1.75
N LYS A 95 -3.50 10.16 -2.57
CA LYS A 95 -2.52 10.94 -3.35
C LYS A 95 -3.21 11.85 -4.36
N SER A 96 -4.23 11.36 -5.08
CA SER A 96 -4.93 12.16 -6.10
C SER A 96 -5.70 13.32 -5.48
N GLN A 97 -6.38 13.11 -4.35
CA GLN A 97 -7.07 14.17 -3.59
C GLN A 97 -6.10 15.24 -3.09
N VAL A 98 -4.94 14.83 -2.57
CA VAL A 98 -3.88 15.77 -2.13
C VAL A 98 -3.33 16.57 -3.32
N ILE A 99 -3.13 15.94 -4.47
CA ILE A 99 -2.66 16.63 -5.68
C ILE A 99 -3.70 17.66 -6.16
N ALA A 100 -4.99 17.32 -6.12
CA ALA A 100 -6.07 18.24 -6.47
C ALA A 100 -6.10 19.46 -5.53
N ALA A 101 -6.03 19.25 -4.21
CA ALA A 101 -5.97 20.33 -3.22
C ALA A 101 -4.74 21.23 -3.39
N VAL A 102 -3.59 20.64 -3.77
CA VAL A 102 -2.38 21.41 -4.07
C VAL A 102 -2.55 22.26 -5.33
N LYS A 103 -3.21 21.74 -6.37
CA LYS A 103 -3.50 22.50 -7.60
C LYS A 103 -4.53 23.62 -7.37
N ALA A 104 -5.46 23.42 -6.44
CA ALA A 104 -6.43 24.45 -6.03
C ALA A 104 -5.79 25.63 -5.28
N GLY A 105 -4.50 25.56 -4.95
CA GLY A 105 -3.76 26.67 -4.33
C GLY A 105 -3.80 26.67 -2.79
N ASP A 106 -4.31 25.62 -2.16
CA ASP A 106 -4.40 25.54 -0.70
C ASP A 106 -3.02 25.52 -0.02
N LYS A 107 -2.96 26.11 1.19
CA LYS A 107 -1.74 26.13 2.00
C LYS A 107 -1.38 24.71 2.41
N GLY A 108 -0.14 24.29 2.14
CA GLY A 108 0.32 22.91 2.38
C GLY A 108 0.15 22.43 3.83
N ALA A 109 0.25 23.31 4.82
CA ALA A 109 0.01 22.96 6.22
C ALA A 109 -1.47 22.64 6.52
N ALA A 110 -2.41 23.30 5.83
CA ALA A 110 -3.84 23.01 5.95
C ALA A 110 -4.18 21.67 5.29
N ILE A 111 -3.63 21.40 4.10
CA ILE A 111 -3.77 20.12 3.39
C ILE A 111 -3.24 18.97 4.27
N ALA A 112 -2.05 19.13 4.84
CA ALA A 112 -1.45 18.10 5.70
C ALA A 112 -2.36 17.74 6.90
N LYS A 113 -2.98 18.75 7.54
CA LYS A 113 -3.93 18.55 8.64
C LYS A 113 -5.23 17.88 8.17
N ALA A 114 -5.81 18.36 7.07
CA ALA A 114 -7.08 17.86 6.55
C ALA A 114 -7.00 16.38 6.16
N PHE A 115 -5.89 15.96 5.55
CA PHE A 115 -5.69 14.57 5.12
C PHE A 115 -4.97 13.69 6.17
N GLY A 116 -4.65 14.22 7.35
CA GLY A 116 -3.95 13.47 8.40
C GLY A 116 -2.54 13.01 8.00
N ILE A 117 -1.87 13.76 7.12
CA ILE A 117 -0.56 13.42 6.56
C ILE A 117 0.50 14.33 7.17
N SER A 118 1.70 13.78 7.42
CA SER A 118 2.86 14.59 7.80
C SER A 118 3.29 15.55 6.67
N ILE A 119 3.77 16.75 7.00
CA ILE A 119 4.29 17.71 6.01
C ILE A 119 5.35 17.08 5.06
N PRO A 120 6.30 16.24 5.56
CA PRO A 120 7.24 15.55 4.67
C PRO A 120 6.57 14.62 3.65
N SER A 121 5.51 13.92 4.06
CA SER A 121 4.74 13.05 3.16
C SER A 121 3.98 13.84 2.09
N LEU A 122 3.42 15.01 2.44
CA LEU A 122 2.85 15.93 1.45
C LEU A 122 3.92 16.35 0.42
N GLN A 123 5.13 16.67 0.86
CA GLN A 123 6.22 17.04 -0.05
C GLN A 123 6.63 15.88 -0.97
N ASN A 124 6.62 14.64 -0.47
CA ASN A 124 6.88 13.46 -1.31
C ASN A 124 5.80 13.26 -2.37
N ILE A 125 4.52 13.50 -2.03
CA ILE A 125 3.41 13.46 -3.01
C ILE A 125 3.60 14.55 -4.06
N LYS A 126 3.94 15.78 -3.65
CA LYS A 126 4.22 16.89 -4.59
C LYS A 126 5.39 16.57 -5.53
N LYS A 127 6.46 15.96 -5.03
CA LYS A 127 7.60 15.53 -5.84
C LYS A 127 7.20 14.43 -6.84
N ALA A 128 6.46 13.43 -6.39
CA ALA A 128 5.97 12.36 -7.25
C ALA A 128 5.04 12.87 -8.36
N ALA A 129 4.29 13.93 -8.09
CA ALA A 129 3.42 14.60 -9.05
C ALA A 129 4.14 15.64 -9.94
N GLY A 130 5.46 15.83 -9.80
CA GLY A 130 6.21 16.84 -10.55
C GLY A 130 5.87 18.29 -10.20
N LEU A 131 5.16 18.55 -9.09
CA LEU A 131 4.69 19.88 -8.68
C LEU A 131 5.75 20.69 -7.90
N THR A 132 6.98 20.18 -7.77
CA THR A 132 8.06 20.87 -7.08
C THR A 132 9.16 21.27 -8.07
N LYS A 133 9.54 22.54 -8.07
CA LYS A 133 10.72 23.00 -8.81
C LYS A 133 11.98 22.33 -8.24
N THR A 134 12.78 21.71 -9.10
CA THR A 134 14.11 21.24 -8.73
C THR A 134 14.99 22.45 -8.43
N ARG A 135 15.63 22.46 -7.26
CA ARG A 135 16.57 23.52 -6.90
C ARG A 135 17.79 23.41 -7.83
N ALA A 136 18.12 24.48 -8.54
CA ALA A 136 19.35 24.55 -9.32
C ALA A 136 20.55 24.30 -8.38
N LYS A 137 21.46 23.42 -8.82
CA LYS A 137 22.69 23.11 -8.09
C LYS A 137 23.60 24.34 -8.17
N LYS A 138 23.96 24.91 -7.02
CA LYS A 138 25.01 25.92 -6.94
C LYS A 138 26.37 25.23 -6.89
#